data_AF-A0AAW0ZDT7-F1
#
_entry.id   AF-A0AAW0ZDT7-F1
#
_cell.length_a   1.000
_cell.length_b   1.000
_cell.length_c   1.000
_cell.angle_alpha   90.00
_cell.angle_beta   90.00
_cell.angle_gamma   90.00
#
_symmetry.space_group_name_H-M   'P 1'
#
loop_
_entity.id
_entity.type
_entity.pdbx_description
1 polymer ?
#
loop_
_entity_poly.entity_id
_entity_poly.type
_entity_poly.pdbx_seq_one_letter_code
_entity_poly.pdbx_strand_id
1 'polypeptide(L)'
;MALSKPTNFIFQLTAAYFQSLYTSPLKTKAITSCVIAAFGNFISQKISGAKHFNEDSFLAFALFGLFFGGPLPHYFYTYIHPFVRNPLLLLLIERCLYTPCYQGLTLYMLSIFEGNSHDNAWKQMKKLYWPVITANLKYLTLLQFINLKYVPPILRVLVVNLIGLFWAIYLAQQRSKQSKAMK
;
A
#
# COMPACT_ATOMS: atom_id res chain seq x y z
N MET A 1 32.53 22.40 -9.16
CA MET A 1 31.77 22.56 -7.90
C MET A 1 30.30 22.81 -8.24
N ALA A 2 29.52 21.76 -8.58
CA ALA A 2 28.14 21.91 -9.08
C ALA A 2 27.15 20.82 -8.61
N LEU A 3 27.57 19.89 -7.74
CA LEU A 3 26.72 18.81 -7.23
C LEU A 3 25.97 19.14 -5.91
N SER A 4 26.12 20.35 -5.34
CA SER A 4 25.51 20.68 -4.03
C SER A 4 24.04 21.11 -4.09
N LYS A 5 23.56 21.60 -5.23
CA LYS A 5 22.19 22.13 -5.37
C LYS A 5 21.08 21.06 -5.33
N PRO A 6 21.16 19.92 -6.06
CA PRO A 6 20.08 18.92 -6.03
C PRO A 6 20.01 18.19 -4.68
N THR A 7 21.16 17.98 -4.02
CA THR A 7 21.22 17.33 -2.70
C THR A 7 20.50 18.15 -1.64
N ASN A 8 20.66 19.48 -1.64
CA ASN A 8 19.96 20.37 -0.72
C ASN A 8 18.44 20.38 -0.96
N PHE A 9 18.00 20.32 -2.22
CA PHE A 9 16.58 20.27 -2.55
C PHE A 9 15.93 18.95 -2.10
N ILE A 10 16.57 17.81 -2.38
CA ILE A 10 16.10 16.49 -1.91
C ILE A 10 16.07 16.46 -0.38
N PHE A 11 17.08 17.02 0.27
CA PHE A 11 17.14 17.11 1.73
C PHE A 11 16.02 17.98 2.30
N GLN A 12 15.74 19.14 1.69
CA GLN A 12 14.62 20.02 2.08
C GLN A 12 13.27 19.34 1.89
N LEU A 13 13.04 18.64 0.77
CA LEU A 13 11.81 17.88 0.55
C LEU A 13 11.65 16.75 1.57
N THR A 14 12.73 16.04 1.85
CA THR A 14 12.76 14.95 2.83
C THR A 14 12.49 15.49 4.24
N ALA A 15 13.09 16.61 4.61
CA ALA A 15 12.87 17.30 5.88
C ALA A 15 11.42 17.80 6.00
N ALA A 16 10.87 18.42 4.96
CA ALA A 16 9.48 18.88 4.93
C ALA A 16 8.48 17.71 5.03
N TYR A 17 8.79 16.57 4.41
CA TYR A 17 8.02 15.33 4.54
C TYR A 17 8.03 14.82 5.97
N PHE A 18 9.20 14.70 6.60
CA PHE A 18 9.31 14.26 8.00
C PHE A 18 8.63 15.23 8.96
N GLN A 19 8.76 16.54 8.74
CA GLN A 19 8.06 17.55 9.52
C GLN A 19 6.55 17.40 9.40
N SER A 20 6.03 17.21 8.19
CA SER A 20 4.59 16.99 7.96
C SER A 20 4.11 15.68 8.59
N LEU A 21 4.93 14.63 8.53
CA LEU A 21 4.65 13.34 9.17
C LEU A 21 4.59 13.47 10.70
N TYR A 22 5.36 14.37 11.29
CA TYR A 22 5.35 14.62 12.73
C TYR A 22 4.17 15.52 13.16
N THR A 23 3.88 16.58 12.40
CA THR A 23 2.83 17.56 12.74
C THR A 23 1.42 17.10 12.41
N SER A 24 1.25 16.27 11.38
CA SER A 24 -0.05 15.78 10.92
C SER A 24 0.04 14.35 10.36
N PRO A 25 0.38 13.36 11.21
CA PRO A 25 0.71 11.99 10.78
C PRO A 25 -0.39 11.33 9.96
N LEU A 26 -1.66 11.53 10.34
CA LEU A 26 -2.81 10.96 9.62
C LEU A 26 -2.94 11.50 8.20
N LYS A 27 -2.91 12.83 8.04
CA LYS A 27 -3.06 13.48 6.73
C LYS A 27 -1.90 13.11 5.81
N THR A 28 -0.67 13.17 6.30
CA THR A 28 0.52 12.84 5.50
C THR A 28 0.49 11.38 5.07
N LYS A 29 0.14 10.44 5.96
CA LYS A 29 0.04 9.02 5.59
C LYS A 29 -1.07 8.76 4.57
N ALA A 30 -2.23 9.39 4.72
CA ALA A 30 -3.35 9.28 3.78
C ALA A 30 -2.98 9.79 2.38
N ILE A 31 -2.43 11.01 2.29
CA ILE A 31 -2.01 11.62 1.01
C ILE A 31 -0.89 10.80 0.37
N THR A 32 0.11 10.40 1.16
CA THR A 32 1.24 9.59 0.64
C THR A 32 0.73 8.24 0.11
N SER A 33 -0.18 7.59 0.82
CA SER A 33 -0.76 6.30 0.40
C SER A 33 -1.62 6.45 -0.85
N CYS A 34 -2.38 7.54 -0.98
CA CYS A 34 -3.12 7.89 -2.20
C CYS A 34 -2.18 8.00 -3.40
N VAL A 35 -1.11 8.81 -3.28
CA VAL A 35 -0.14 9.01 -4.36
C VAL A 35 0.54 7.69 -4.74
N ILE A 36 1.01 6.90 -3.76
CA ILE A 36 1.67 5.63 -4.02
C ILE A 36 0.73 4.63 -4.70
N ALA A 37 -0.50 4.50 -4.22
CA ALA A 37 -1.47 3.58 -4.80
C ALA A 37 -1.85 3.96 -6.23
N ALA A 38 -2.14 5.24 -6.47
CA ALA A 38 -2.44 5.78 -7.79
C ALA A 38 -1.27 5.59 -8.76
N PHE A 39 -0.06 5.94 -8.33
CA PHE A 39 1.15 5.80 -9.14
C PHE A 39 1.49 4.34 -9.43
N GLY A 40 1.32 3.45 -8.46
CA GLY A 40 1.50 2.01 -8.65
C GLY A 40 0.50 1.43 -9.66
N ASN A 41 -0.76 1.88 -9.62
CA ASN A 41 -1.74 1.48 -10.63
C ASN A 41 -1.38 2.02 -12.02
N PHE A 42 -0.97 3.28 -12.13
CA PHE A 42 -0.51 3.88 -13.39
C PHE A 42 0.66 3.10 -14.01
N ILE A 43 1.69 2.78 -13.21
CA ILE A 43 2.83 1.98 -13.67
C ILE A 43 2.37 0.58 -14.10
N SER A 44 1.51 -0.08 -13.32
CA SER A 44 0.96 -1.39 -13.67
C SER A 44 0.24 -1.39 -15.02
N GLN A 45 -0.57 -0.35 -15.30
CA GLN A 45 -1.26 -0.21 -16.58
C GLN A 45 -0.27 -0.03 -17.75
N LYS A 46 0.78 0.77 -17.54
CA LYS A 46 1.86 0.97 -18.54
C LYS A 46 2.62 -0.34 -18.80
N ILE A 47 3.02 -1.07 -17.76
CA ILE A 47 3.70 -2.37 -17.89
C ILE A 47 2.81 -3.40 -18.59
N SER A 48 1.51 -3.36 -18.33
CA SER A 48 0.55 -4.30 -18.92
C SER A 48 0.20 -4.00 -20.38
N GLY A 49 0.77 -2.93 -20.97
CA GLY A 49 0.51 -2.53 -22.36
C GLY A 49 -0.97 -2.22 -22.62
N ALA A 50 -1.68 -1.66 -21.64
CA ALA A 50 -3.10 -1.36 -21.80
C ALA A 50 -3.33 -0.37 -22.96
N LYS A 51 -4.18 -0.74 -23.92
CA LYS A 51 -4.52 0.11 -25.09
C LYS A 51 -5.24 1.40 -24.68
N HIS A 52 -6.03 1.33 -23.62
CA HIS A 52 -6.73 2.47 -23.02
C HIS A 52 -6.36 2.58 -21.55
N PHE A 53 -6.20 3.81 -21.09
CA PHE A 53 -5.99 4.11 -19.68
C PHE A 53 -7.30 3.84 -18.92
N ASN A 54 -7.22 3.01 -17.89
CA ASN A 54 -8.35 2.69 -17.04
C ASN A 54 -8.41 3.71 -15.89
N GLU A 55 -9.20 4.76 -16.11
CA GLU A 55 -9.40 5.84 -15.14
C GLU A 55 -10.11 5.34 -13.87
N ASP A 56 -11.07 4.42 -14.01
CA ASP A 56 -11.81 3.85 -12.87
C ASP A 56 -10.87 3.12 -11.91
N SER A 57 -9.95 2.30 -12.42
CA SER A 57 -8.97 1.59 -11.59
C SER A 57 -7.95 2.55 -10.98
N PHE A 58 -7.55 3.60 -11.71
CA PHE A 58 -6.66 4.62 -11.17
C PHE A 58 -7.31 5.38 -10.00
N LEU A 59 -8.56 5.83 -10.18
CA LEU A 59 -9.33 6.51 -9.14
C LEU A 59 -9.63 5.59 -7.96
N ALA A 60 -9.97 4.32 -8.21
CA ALA A 60 -10.22 3.35 -7.15
C ALA A 60 -8.99 3.15 -6.25
N PHE A 61 -7.80 3.01 -6.84
CA PHE A 61 -6.55 2.92 -6.07
C PHE A 61 -6.22 4.22 -5.33
N ALA A 62 -6.45 5.38 -5.94
CA ALA A 62 -6.26 6.68 -5.29
C ALA A 62 -7.17 6.86 -4.06
N LEU A 63 -8.48 6.64 -4.24
CA LEU A 63 -9.49 6.74 -3.18
C LEU A 63 -9.21 5.71 -2.07
N PHE A 64 -8.89 4.47 -2.45
CA PHE A 64 -8.52 3.44 -1.48
C PHE A 64 -7.29 3.85 -0.66
N GLY A 65 -6.24 4.34 -1.32
CA GLY A 65 -5.03 4.82 -0.65
C GLY A 65 -5.32 5.96 0.33
N LEU A 66 -6.21 6.89 -0.06
CA LEU A 66 -6.59 8.05 0.74
C LEU A 66 -7.38 7.65 1.99
N PHE A 67 -8.43 6.85 1.84
CA PHE A 67 -9.35 6.53 2.95
C PHE A 67 -8.89 5.35 3.80
N PHE A 68 -8.29 4.34 3.17
CA PHE A 68 -7.97 3.07 3.83
C PHE A 68 -6.47 2.81 3.89
N GLY A 69 -5.70 3.20 2.86
CA GLY A 69 -4.26 2.97 2.76
C GLY A 69 -3.46 3.52 3.93
N GLY A 70 -3.66 4.79 4.25
CA GLY A 70 -2.97 5.48 5.34
C GLY A 70 -3.68 5.44 6.70
N PRO A 71 -4.99 5.74 6.76
CA PRO A 71 -5.72 5.84 8.03
C PRO A 71 -5.89 4.50 8.76
N LEU A 72 -6.25 3.41 8.06
CA LEU A 72 -6.50 2.12 8.74
C LEU A 72 -5.26 1.58 9.46
N PRO A 73 -4.05 1.54 8.85
CA PRO A 73 -2.86 1.13 9.58
C PRO A 73 -2.57 2.05 10.77
N HIS A 74 -2.75 3.38 10.61
CA HIS A 74 -2.51 4.31 11.70
C HIS A 74 -3.40 4.01 12.91
N TYR A 75 -4.71 3.87 12.71
CA TYR A 75 -5.62 3.55 13.80
C TYR A 75 -5.34 2.17 14.39
N PHE A 76 -5.07 1.14 13.56
CA PHE A 76 -4.75 -0.19 14.06
C PHE A 76 -3.56 -0.17 15.03
N TYR A 77 -2.44 0.46 14.65
CA TYR A 77 -1.28 0.55 15.53
C TYR A 77 -1.57 1.41 16.76
N THR A 78 -2.25 2.55 16.63
CA THR A 78 -2.59 3.40 17.77
C THR A 78 -3.48 2.67 18.79
N TYR A 79 -4.43 1.86 18.33
CA TYR A 79 -5.31 1.10 19.24
C TYR A 79 -4.65 -0.13 19.84
N ILE A 80 -3.74 -0.82 19.13
CA ILE A 80 -3.18 -2.08 19.62
C ILE A 80 -1.95 -1.89 20.53
N HIS A 81 -1.20 -0.80 20.34
CA HIS A 81 0.02 -0.52 21.11
C HIS A 81 -0.17 -0.46 22.64
N PRO A 82 -1.31 0.07 23.16
CA PRO A 82 -1.60 0.05 24.59
C PRO A 82 -1.82 -1.37 25.16
N PHE A 83 -2.38 -2.29 24.36
CA PHE A 83 -2.74 -3.64 24.82
C PHE A 83 -1.61 -4.66 24.65
N VAL A 84 -0.76 -4.49 23.63
CA VAL A 84 0.26 -5.47 23.27
C VAL A 84 1.64 -4.83 23.32
N ARG A 85 2.36 -5.07 24.42
CA ARG A 85 3.74 -4.58 24.61
C ARG A 85 4.80 -5.53 24.05
N ASN A 86 4.47 -6.82 23.88
CA ASN A 86 5.42 -7.81 23.37
C ASN A 86 5.51 -7.71 21.82
N PRO A 87 6.70 -7.43 21.26
CA PRO A 87 6.86 -7.23 19.81
C PRO A 87 6.57 -8.49 18.99
N LEU A 88 6.79 -9.69 19.55
CA LEU A 88 6.47 -10.95 18.86
C LEU A 88 4.96 -11.17 18.79
N LEU A 89 4.24 -10.86 19.89
CA LEU A 89 2.78 -10.96 19.91
C LEU A 89 2.14 -9.93 18.98
N LEU A 90 2.69 -8.71 18.94
CA LEU A 90 2.25 -7.67 18.01
C LEU A 90 2.40 -8.11 16.55
N LEU A 91 3.56 -8.67 16.20
CA LEU A 91 3.83 -9.19 14.86
C LEU A 91 2.89 -10.34 14.51
N LEU A 92 2.61 -11.26 15.45
CA LEU A 92 1.67 -12.35 15.22
C LEU A 92 0.25 -11.84 14.96
N ILE A 93 -0.23 -10.87 15.74
CA ILE A 93 -1.56 -10.28 15.52
C ILE A 93 -1.60 -9.53 14.20
N GLU A 94 -0.54 -8.79 13.87
CA GLU A 94 -0.43 -8.08 12.60
C GLU A 94 -0.48 -9.05 11.41
N ARG A 95 0.25 -10.17 11.47
CA ARG A 95 0.35 -11.13 10.36
C ARG A 95 -0.84 -12.08 10.27
N CYS A 96 -1.43 -12.49 11.39
CA CYS A 96 -2.51 -13.48 11.43
C CYS A 96 -3.91 -12.88 11.46
N LEU A 97 -4.10 -11.64 11.93
CA LEU A 97 -5.42 -11.01 12.04
C LEU A 97 -5.52 -9.78 11.15
N TYR A 98 -4.57 -8.84 11.29
CA TYR A 98 -4.67 -7.58 10.56
C TYR A 98 -4.44 -7.76 9.05
N THR A 99 -3.32 -8.39 8.66
CA THR A 99 -2.95 -8.57 7.25
C THR A 99 -4.03 -9.30 6.45
N PRO A 100 -4.59 -10.43 6.93
CA PRO A 100 -5.65 -11.14 6.21
C PRO A 100 -6.94 -10.33 6.07
N CYS A 101 -7.37 -9.64 7.13
CA CYS A 101 -8.57 -8.80 7.10
C CYS A 101 -8.39 -7.59 6.20
N TYR A 102 -7.25 -6.90 6.33
CA TYR A 102 -6.91 -5.73 5.52
C TYR A 102 -6.79 -6.08 4.03
N GLN A 103 -6.17 -7.22 3.69
CA GLN A 103 -6.01 -7.64 2.31
C GLN A 103 -7.36 -8.02 1.67
N GLY A 104 -8.25 -8.67 2.42
CA GLY A 104 -9.62 -8.96 1.98
C GLY A 104 -10.42 -7.69 1.73
N LEU A 105 -10.39 -6.76 2.70
CA LEU A 105 -11.02 -5.45 2.59
C LEU A 105 -10.47 -4.68 1.37
N THR A 106 -9.17 -4.72 1.13
CA THR A 106 -8.52 -4.06 0.00
C THR A 106 -9.07 -4.58 -1.33
N LEU A 107 -9.09 -5.91 -1.51
CA LEU A 107 -9.58 -6.53 -2.75
C LEU A 107 -11.07 -6.25 -2.99
N TYR A 108 -11.87 -6.26 -1.94
CA TYR A 108 -13.30 -5.96 -2.01
C TYR A 108 -13.56 -4.49 -2.32
N MET A 109 -13.01 -3.57 -1.52
CA MET A 109 -13.24 -2.12 -1.67
C MET A 109 -12.73 -1.58 -2.99
N LEU A 110 -11.59 -2.06 -3.46
CA LEU A 110 -11.10 -1.66 -4.79
C LEU A 110 -12.05 -2.10 -5.91
N SER A 111 -12.72 -3.25 -5.78
CA SER A 111 -13.69 -3.71 -6.77
C SER A 111 -14.97 -2.87 -6.72
N ILE A 112 -15.43 -2.48 -5.53
CA ILE A 112 -16.56 -1.57 -5.35
C ILE A 112 -16.25 -0.18 -5.92
N PHE A 113 -15.06 0.35 -5.67
CA PHE A 113 -14.64 1.66 -6.21
C PHE A 113 -14.45 1.67 -7.72
N GLU A 114 -14.18 0.52 -8.34
CA GLU A 114 -14.21 0.36 -9.79
C GLU A 114 -15.64 0.23 -10.36
N GLY A 115 -16.68 0.36 -9.54
CA GLY A 115 -18.09 0.31 -9.96
C GLY A 115 -18.65 -1.10 -10.14
N ASN A 116 -17.97 -2.15 -9.65
CA ASN A 116 -18.50 -3.51 -9.73
C ASN A 116 -19.62 -3.76 -8.71
N SER A 117 -20.55 -4.65 -9.04
CA SER A 117 -21.57 -5.11 -8.10
C SER A 117 -20.98 -5.88 -6.92
N HIS A 118 -21.71 -5.93 -5.79
CA HIS A 118 -21.29 -6.65 -4.60
C HIS A 118 -20.99 -8.13 -4.86
N ASP A 119 -21.80 -8.81 -5.66
CA ASP A 119 -21.58 -10.20 -6.06
C ASP A 119 -20.27 -10.39 -6.82
N ASN A 120 -19.97 -9.49 -7.76
CA ASN A 120 -18.73 -9.53 -8.53
C ASN A 120 -17.53 -9.21 -7.66
N ALA A 121 -17.62 -8.21 -6.78
CA ALA A 121 -16.57 -7.87 -5.83
C ALA A 121 -16.25 -9.04 -4.89
N TRP A 122 -17.26 -9.74 -4.39
CA TRP A 122 -17.09 -10.90 -3.52
C TRP A 122 -16.43 -12.09 -4.24
N LYS A 123 -16.89 -12.40 -5.47
CA LYS A 123 -16.28 -13.44 -6.31
C LYS A 123 -14.83 -13.09 -6.65
N GLN A 124 -14.58 -11.83 -7.01
CA GLN A 124 -13.25 -11.33 -7.34
C GLN A 124 -12.30 -11.48 -6.15
N MET A 125 -12.75 -11.00 -4.99
CA MET A 125 -12.03 -11.09 -3.72
C MET A 125 -11.68 -12.53 -3.39
N LYS A 126 -12.66 -13.46 -3.34
CA LYS A 126 -12.42 -14.88 -3.00
C LYS A 126 -11.36 -15.54 -3.88
N LYS A 127 -11.41 -15.27 -5.19
CA LYS A 127 -10.47 -15.87 -6.15
C LYS A 127 -9.05 -15.30 -6.02
N LEU A 128 -8.90 -14.02 -5.69
CA LEU A 128 -7.58 -13.39 -5.48
C LEU A 128 -7.05 -13.51 -4.06
N TYR A 129 -7.91 -13.77 -3.08
CA TYR A 129 -7.55 -13.69 -1.67
C TYR A 129 -6.34 -14.55 -1.32
N TRP A 130 -6.40 -15.85 -1.62
CA TRP A 130 -5.32 -16.80 -1.32
C TRP A 130 -4.02 -16.51 -2.07
N PRO A 131 -4.02 -16.27 -3.40
CA PRO A 131 -2.80 -15.88 -4.11
C PRO A 131 -2.16 -14.60 -3.57
N VAL A 132 -2.99 -13.58 -3.27
CA VAL A 132 -2.50 -12.27 -2.86
C VAL A 132 -2.00 -12.30 -1.42
N ILE A 133 -2.71 -12.94 -0.48
CA ILE A 133 -2.25 -13.03 0.91
C ILE A 133 -0.96 -13.85 1.04
N THR A 134 -0.85 -14.95 0.29
CA THR A 134 0.36 -15.77 0.30
C THR A 134 1.56 -15.00 -0.25
N ALA A 135 1.36 -14.25 -1.34
CA ALA A 135 2.37 -13.35 -1.87
C ALA A 135 2.74 -12.24 -0.87
N ASN A 136 1.75 -11.67 -0.18
CA ASN A 136 1.97 -10.63 0.82
C ASN A 136 2.87 -11.14 1.95
N LEU A 137 2.48 -12.25 2.55
CA LEU A 137 3.20 -12.88 3.66
C LEU A 137 4.60 -13.34 3.25
N LYS A 138 4.78 -13.83 2.02
CA LYS A 138 6.09 -14.28 1.54
C LYS A 138 7.02 -13.11 1.21
N TYR A 139 6.58 -12.19 0.35
CA TYR A 139 7.45 -11.15 -0.19
C TYR A 139 7.58 -9.95 0.76
N LEU A 140 6.47 -9.47 1.34
CA LEU A 140 6.54 -8.28 2.20
C LEU A 140 7.20 -8.57 3.54
N THR A 141 7.06 -9.79 4.09
CA THR A 141 7.76 -10.15 5.34
C THR A 141 9.28 -10.12 5.14
N LEU A 142 9.78 -10.66 4.03
CA LEU A 142 11.20 -10.62 3.70
C LEU A 142 11.71 -9.19 3.52
N LEU A 143 10.99 -8.37 2.75
CA LEU A 143 11.35 -6.96 2.53
C LEU A 143 11.29 -6.15 3.83
N GLN A 144 10.30 -6.40 4.67
CA GLN A 144 10.17 -5.76 5.98
C GLN A 144 11.31 -6.15 6.92
N PHE A 145 11.72 -7.42 6.91
CA PHE A 145 12.87 -7.88 7.69
C PHE A 145 14.16 -7.18 7.26
N ILE A 146 14.41 -7.08 5.95
CA ILE A 146 15.56 -6.35 5.40
C ILE A 146 15.50 -4.87 5.82
N ASN A 147 14.33 -4.25 5.74
CA ASN A 147 14.12 -2.87 6.15
C ASN A 147 14.46 -2.65 7.64
N LEU A 148 13.98 -3.52 8.54
CA LEU A 148 14.27 -3.38 9.96
C LEU A 148 15.74 -3.62 10.31
N LYS A 149 16.40 -4.57 9.64
CA LYS A 149 17.78 -4.98 9.93
C LYS A 149 18.83 -4.03 9.37
N TYR A 150 18.66 -3.54 8.14
CA TYR A 150 19.70 -2.81 7.42
C TYR A 150 19.40 -1.32 7.24
N VAL A 151 18.14 -0.88 7.36
CA VAL A 151 17.76 0.51 7.06
C VAL A 151 17.71 1.33 8.36
N PRO A 152 18.39 2.50 8.41
CA PRO A 152 18.33 3.42 9.53
C PRO A 152 16.90 3.85 9.86
N PRO A 153 16.52 4.03 11.14
CA PRO A 153 15.15 4.34 11.56
C PRO A 153 14.48 5.48 10.79
N ILE A 154 15.23 6.54 10.47
CA ILE A 154 14.73 7.70 9.72
C ILE A 154 14.30 7.31 8.30
N LEU A 155 15.02 6.42 7.62
CA LEU A 155 14.75 6.05 6.22
C LEU A 155 13.72 4.91 6.08
N ARG A 156 13.36 4.24 7.17
CA ARG A 156 12.44 3.07 7.14
C ARG A 156 11.10 3.41 6.49
N VAL A 157 10.56 4.60 6.76
CA VAL A 157 9.27 5.06 6.18
C VAL A 157 9.37 5.16 4.66
N LEU A 158 10.47 5.68 4.13
CA LEU A 158 10.69 5.79 2.68
C LEU A 158 10.79 4.40 2.04
N VAL A 159 11.50 3.48 2.67
CA VAL A 159 11.62 2.10 2.18
C VAL A 159 10.28 1.37 2.22
N VAL A 160 9.47 1.54 3.28
CA VAL A 160 8.10 0.98 3.33
C VAL A 160 7.23 1.57 2.21
N ASN A 161 7.33 2.87 1.95
CA ASN A 161 6.58 3.51 0.86
C ASN A 161 6.96 2.95 -0.51
N LEU A 162 8.27 2.69 -0.76
CA LEU A 162 8.74 2.05 -1.99
C LEU A 162 8.25 0.60 -2.11
N ILE A 163 8.33 -0.18 -1.03
CA ILE A 163 7.77 -1.53 -0.99
C ILE A 163 6.25 -1.49 -1.29
N GLY A 164 5.55 -0.51 -0.71
CA GLY A 164 4.13 -0.26 -0.96
C GLY A 164 3.81 0.06 -2.42
N LEU A 165 4.69 0.80 -3.11
CA LEU A 165 4.57 1.05 -4.55
C LEU A 165 4.63 -0.26 -5.35
N PHE A 166 5.64 -1.10 -5.10
CA PHE A 166 5.76 -2.39 -5.76
C PHE A 166 4.57 -3.31 -5.46
N TRP A 167 4.06 -3.26 -4.23
CA TRP A 167 2.86 -4.00 -3.85
C TRP A 167 1.61 -3.51 -4.60
N ALA A 168 1.44 -2.19 -4.74
CA ALA A 168 0.34 -1.60 -5.50
C ALA A 168 0.40 -2.00 -6.98
N ILE A 169 1.60 -2.00 -7.58
CA ILE A 169 1.81 -2.50 -8.95
C ILE A 169 1.39 -3.96 -9.07
N TYR A 170 1.91 -4.83 -8.19
CA TYR A 170 1.58 -6.25 -8.17
C TYR A 170 0.07 -6.50 -8.03
N LEU A 171 -0.57 -5.80 -7.10
CA LEU A 171 -2.00 -5.92 -6.85
C LEU A 171 -2.82 -5.50 -8.07
N ALA A 172 -2.48 -4.37 -8.68
CA ALA A 172 -3.13 -3.88 -9.90
C ALA A 172 -2.95 -4.87 -11.07
N GLN A 173 -1.78 -5.50 -11.20
CA GLN A 173 -1.52 -6.53 -12.21
C GLN A 173 -2.36 -7.79 -11.98
N GLN A 174 -2.45 -8.28 -10.74
CA GLN A 174 -3.25 -9.47 -10.44
C GLN A 174 -4.75 -9.24 -10.69
N ARG A 175 -5.25 -8.06 -10.32
CA ARG A 175 -6.65 -7.68 -10.55
C ARG A 175 -6.95 -7.50 -12.03
N SER A 176 -6.07 -6.86 -12.79
CA SER A 176 -6.27 -6.70 -14.24
C SER A 176 -6.22 -8.02 -15.00
N LYS A 177 -5.31 -8.94 -14.64
CA LYS A 177 -5.26 -10.30 -15.21
C LYS A 177 -6.55 -11.07 -14.96
N GLN A 178 -7.09 -10.99 -13.75
CA GLN A 178 -8.33 -11.67 -13.42
C GLN A 178 -9.55 -11.07 -14.13
N SER A 179 -9.64 -9.73 -14.20
CA SER A 179 -10.71 -9.04 -14.94
C SER A 179 -10.73 -9.47 -16.42
N LYS A 180 -9.56 -9.58 -17.06
CA LYS A 180 -9.44 -10.11 -18.43
C LYS A 180 -9.86 -11.58 -18.55
N ALA A 181 -9.68 -12.39 -17.51
CA ALA A 181 -10.07 -13.81 -17.51
C ALA A 181 -11.55 -14.05 -17.20
N MET A 182 -12.32 -13.01 -16.81
CA MET A 182 -13.77 -13.09 -16.61
C MET A 182 -14.58 -12.51 -17.78
N LYS A 183 -13.91 -11.82 -18.72
CA LYS A 183 -14.48 -11.41 -20.01
C LYS A 183 -14.29 -12.51 -21.04
#